data_AF-A0A6I6UKI0-F1
#
_entry.id   AF-A0A6I6UKI0-F1
#
_cell.length_a   1.000
_cell.length_b   1.000
_cell.length_c   1.000
_cell.angle_alpha   90.00
_cell.angle_beta   90.00
_cell.angle_gamma   90.00
#
_symmetry.space_group_name_H-M   'P 1'
#
loop_
_entity.id
_entity.type
_entity.pdbx_description
1 polymer ?
#
loop_
_entity_poly.entity_id
_entity_poly.type
_entity_poly.pdbx_seq_one_letter_code
_entity_poly.pdbx_strand_id
1 'polypeptide(L)'
;MASIMYAIQCPSCGRSAYVDDYYKTDEKYIFCGVCGYYYTKTIEKYTENSIKYKEEERKGHGMFVLQNKDGNCKKVMLNDSLTDEQLEELMASLMEENVNQEKSYLMSFKNGEFTILFGNPPEHFHLSFEEYRKKMIAKYGAHEYDFMVPIER
;
A
#
# COMPACT_ATOMS: atom_id res chain seq x y z
N MET A 1 -13.56 -17.20 3.30
CA MET A 1 -13.07 -15.81 3.38
C MET A 1 -14.13 -14.93 2.77
N ALA A 2 -14.74 -14.08 3.59
CA ALA A 2 -15.80 -13.17 3.17
C ALA A 2 -15.30 -11.76 3.53
N SER A 3 -14.49 -11.20 2.64
CA SER A 3 -14.01 -9.83 2.73
C SER A 3 -14.33 -9.08 1.45
N ILE A 4 -14.40 -7.76 1.56
CA ILE A 4 -14.61 -6.86 0.43
C ILE A 4 -13.34 -6.05 0.27
N MET A 5 -12.75 -6.10 -0.93
CA MET A 5 -11.54 -5.35 -1.24
C MET A 5 -11.86 -4.18 -2.17
N TYR A 6 -11.44 -2.98 -1.80
CA TYR A 6 -11.67 -1.76 -2.56
C TYR A 6 -10.57 -0.72 -2.30
N ALA A 7 -10.49 0.32 -3.13
CA ALA A 7 -9.55 1.41 -2.99
C ALA A 7 -10.20 2.64 -2.32
N ILE A 8 -9.44 3.32 -1.46
CA ILE A 8 -9.80 4.58 -0.81
C ILE A 8 -8.69 5.62 -0.99
N GLN A 9 -8.99 6.88 -0.65
CA GLN A 9 -7.96 7.91 -0.51
C GLN A 9 -7.08 7.60 0.71
N CYS A 10 -5.78 7.51 0.50
CA CYS A 10 -4.79 7.33 1.55
C CYS A 10 -4.79 8.54 2.49
N PRO A 11 -5.00 8.35 3.81
CA PRO A 11 -4.99 9.44 4.78
C PRO A 11 -3.64 10.18 4.85
N SER A 12 -2.54 9.50 4.52
CA SER A 12 -1.19 10.04 4.66
C SER A 12 -0.70 10.81 3.43
N CYS A 13 -1.05 10.39 2.21
CA CYS A 13 -0.50 10.97 0.98
C CYS A 13 -1.53 11.35 -0.09
N GLY A 14 -2.83 11.09 0.15
CA GLY A 14 -3.90 11.44 -0.78
C GLY A 14 -3.97 10.59 -2.06
N ARG A 15 -3.11 9.57 -2.19
CA ARG A 15 -3.08 8.59 -3.30
C ARG A 15 -4.04 7.43 -3.04
N SER A 16 -4.11 6.44 -3.91
CA SER A 16 -4.88 5.23 -3.64
C SER A 16 -4.25 4.37 -2.54
N ALA A 17 -5.05 3.96 -1.56
CA ALA A 17 -4.76 2.87 -0.62
C ALA A 17 -5.78 1.75 -0.83
N TYR A 18 -5.36 0.49 -0.66
CA TYR A 18 -6.29 -0.64 -0.68
C TYR A 18 -6.83 -0.89 0.73
N VAL A 19 -8.08 -1.34 0.77
CA VAL A 19 -8.78 -1.80 1.97
C VAL A 19 -9.15 -3.25 1.76
N ASP A 20 -8.92 -4.08 2.77
CA ASP A 20 -9.52 -5.40 2.92
C ASP A 20 -10.42 -5.36 4.16
N ASP A 21 -11.74 -5.36 3.93
CA ASP A 21 -12.77 -5.21 4.96
C ASP A 21 -13.48 -6.54 5.21
N TYR A 22 -13.28 -7.10 6.39
CA TYR A 22 -13.93 -8.32 6.86
C TYR A 22 -15.25 -7.96 7.54
N TYR A 23 -16.26 -7.68 6.72
CA TYR A 23 -17.57 -7.17 7.14
C TYR A 23 -18.30 -8.01 8.22
N LYS A 24 -17.93 -9.29 8.40
CA LYS A 24 -18.50 -10.15 9.46
C LYS A 24 -17.86 -9.94 10.83
N THR A 25 -16.57 -9.66 10.85
CA THR A 25 -15.77 -9.52 12.07
C THR A 25 -15.44 -8.05 12.37
N ASP A 26 -15.75 -7.13 11.45
CA ASP A 26 -15.41 -5.71 11.52
C ASP A 26 -13.88 -5.49 11.64
N GLU A 27 -13.11 -6.44 11.12
CA GLU A 27 -11.67 -6.33 10.95
C GLU A 27 -11.35 -5.62 9.65
N LYS A 28 -10.35 -4.73 9.68
CA LYS A 28 -10.03 -3.85 8.56
C LYS A 28 -8.53 -3.72 8.40
N TYR A 29 -8.07 -3.88 7.16
CA TYR A 29 -6.68 -3.72 6.80
C TYR A 29 -6.59 -2.67 5.71
N ILE A 30 -5.87 -1.58 5.96
CA ILE A 30 -5.64 -0.52 4.99
C ILE A 30 -4.15 -0.44 4.73
N PHE A 31 -3.77 -0.41 3.47
CA PHE A 31 -2.37 -0.26 3.08
C PHE A 31 -2.25 0.60 1.83
N CYS A 32 -1.29 1.53 1.86
CA CYS A 32 -0.93 2.32 0.70
C CYS A 32 0.37 1.80 0.09
N GLY A 33 0.28 1.25 -1.12
CA GLY A 33 1.47 0.80 -1.87
C GLY A 33 2.38 1.92 -2.35
N VAL A 34 1.96 3.18 -2.19
CA VAL A 34 2.71 4.37 -2.58
C VAL A 34 3.56 4.87 -1.40
N CYS A 35 2.94 5.39 -0.35
CA CYS A 35 3.69 5.94 0.80
C CYS A 35 4.01 4.92 1.89
N GLY A 36 3.46 3.70 1.85
CA GLY A 36 3.64 2.70 2.91
C GLY A 36 2.77 2.93 4.15
N TYR A 37 1.73 3.78 4.07
CA TYR A 37 0.74 3.92 5.14
C TYR A 37 0.09 2.57 5.45
N TYR A 38 -0.09 2.27 6.73
CA TYR A 38 -0.65 1.01 7.19
C TYR A 38 -1.57 1.24 8.38
N TYR A 39 -2.78 0.68 8.30
CA TYR A 39 -3.70 0.62 9.42
C TYR A 39 -4.28 -0.79 9.51
N THR A 40 -4.35 -1.32 10.72
CA THR A 40 -5.06 -2.57 11.00
C THR A 40 -5.94 -2.46 12.20
N LYS A 41 -7.13 -3.00 12.06
CA LYS A 41 -8.07 -3.29 13.12
C LYS A 41 -8.31 -4.79 13.15
N THR A 42 -7.86 -5.44 14.22
CA THR A 42 -7.98 -6.89 14.40
C THR A 42 -8.65 -7.21 15.73
N ILE A 43 -9.26 -8.39 15.85
CA ILE A 43 -9.85 -8.81 17.12
C ILE A 43 -8.73 -9.18 18.10
N GLU A 44 -8.66 -8.48 19.23
CA GLU A 44 -7.74 -8.81 20.33
C GLU A 44 -8.36 -9.85 21.27
N LYS A 45 -9.63 -9.66 21.63
CA LYS A 45 -10.36 -10.53 22.56
C LYS A 45 -11.81 -10.65 22.14
N TYR A 46 -12.30 -11.88 22.20
CA TYR A 46 -13.69 -12.22 21.95
C TYR A 46 -14.30 -12.81 23.23
N THR A 47 -15.30 -12.15 23.80
CA THR A 47 -16.09 -12.67 24.93
C THR A 47 -17.56 -12.75 24.54
N GLU A 48 -18.37 -13.53 25.28
CA GLU A 48 -19.81 -13.69 25.02
C GLU A 48 -20.57 -12.35 24.95
N ASN A 49 -20.06 -11.31 25.64
CA ASN A 49 -20.74 -10.02 25.78
C ASN A 49 -20.04 -8.86 25.04
N SER A 50 -18.83 -9.05 24.49
CA SER A 50 -18.10 -7.97 23.83
C SER A 50 -16.95 -8.46 22.95
N ILE A 51 -16.72 -7.76 21.85
CA ILE A 51 -15.53 -7.90 21.02
C ILE A 51 -14.62 -6.71 21.31
N LYS A 52 -13.35 -6.96 21.63
CA LYS A 52 -12.32 -5.93 21.76
C LYS A 52 -11.41 -5.98 20.55
N TYR A 53 -11.20 -4.82 19.95
CA TYR A 53 -10.32 -4.66 18.80
C TYR A 53 -8.99 -4.04 19.23
N LYS A 54 -7.93 -4.49 18.58
CA LYS A 54 -6.63 -3.83 18.59
C LYS A 54 -6.50 -3.05 17.29
N GLU A 55 -6.18 -1.76 17.43
CA GLU A 55 -5.91 -0.89 16.29
C GLU A 55 -4.43 -0.51 16.27
N GLU A 56 -3.80 -0.63 15.12
CA GLU A 56 -2.43 -0.20 14.87
C GLU A 56 -2.43 0.70 13.64
N GLU A 57 -1.89 1.91 13.79
CA GLU A 57 -1.71 2.85 12.70
C GLU A 57 -0.24 3.22 12.56
N ARG A 58 0.27 3.19 11.33
CA ARG A 58 1.60 3.65 10.98
C ARG A 58 1.53 4.61 9.80
N LYS A 59 2.12 5.79 9.98
CA LYS A 59 2.31 6.74 8.90
C LYS A 59 3.31 6.17 7.88
N GLY A 60 3.06 6.45 6.62
CA GLY A 60 3.93 6.00 5.55
C GLY A 60 5.14 6.92 5.39
N HIS A 61 6.34 6.36 5.25
CA HIS A 61 7.57 7.10 4.92
C HIS A 61 8.20 6.66 3.59
N GLY A 62 7.49 5.82 2.84
CA GLY A 62 7.92 5.27 1.57
C GLY A 62 7.74 3.77 1.48
N MET A 63 8.09 3.23 0.33
CA MET A 63 7.89 1.84 -0.03
C MET A 63 9.10 1.32 -0.80
N PHE A 64 9.54 0.13 -0.43
CA PHE A 64 10.51 -0.65 -1.17
C PHE A 64 9.85 -1.90 -1.73
N VAL A 65 9.95 -2.10 -3.04
CA VAL A 65 9.43 -3.26 -3.73
C VAL A 65 10.55 -3.91 -4.52
N LEU A 66 10.81 -5.17 -4.20
CA LEU A 66 11.80 -5.99 -4.87
C LEU A 66 11.08 -7.18 -5.48
N GLN A 67 11.18 -7.30 -6.80
CA GLN A 67 10.60 -8.41 -7.55
C GLN A 67 11.71 -9.25 -8.14
N ASN A 68 11.71 -10.54 -7.84
CA ASN A 68 12.66 -11.50 -8.40
C ASN A 68 12.19 -11.98 -9.78
N LYS A 69 13.14 -12.45 -10.59
CA LYS A 69 12.89 -13.06 -11.90
C LYS A 69 11.99 -14.30 -11.80
N ASP A 70 12.01 -14.98 -10.64
CA ASP A 70 11.16 -16.14 -10.33
C ASP A 70 9.70 -15.77 -10.01
N GLY A 71 9.35 -14.47 -10.02
CA GLY A 71 8.01 -13.97 -9.75
C GLY A 71 7.73 -13.63 -8.28
N ASN A 72 8.59 -14.04 -7.36
CA ASN A 72 8.50 -13.65 -5.95
C ASN A 72 8.62 -12.13 -5.79
N CYS A 73 7.77 -11.54 -4.94
CA CYS A 73 7.76 -10.11 -4.67
C CYS A 73 7.88 -9.86 -3.16
N LYS A 74 8.89 -9.10 -2.76
CA LYS A 74 9.09 -8.60 -1.41
C LYS A 74 8.67 -7.13 -1.38
N LYS A 75 7.81 -6.80 -0.42
CA LYS A 75 7.29 -5.46 -0.20
C LYS A 75 7.67 -5.04 1.22
N VAL A 76 8.45 -3.97 1.36
CA VAL A 76 8.89 -3.43 2.65
C VAL A 76 8.38 -2.01 2.79
N MET A 77 7.61 -1.75 3.85
CA MET A 77 7.17 -0.41 4.23
C MET A 77 8.26 0.28 5.03
N LEU A 78 8.54 1.54 4.71
CA LEU A 78 9.49 2.34 5.47
C LEU A 78 8.79 2.94 6.69
N ASN A 79 9.27 2.58 7.89
CA ASN A 79 8.69 3.05 9.15
C ASN A 79 9.15 4.47 9.52
N ASP A 80 10.26 4.95 8.94
CA ASP A 80 10.83 6.28 9.15
C ASP A 80 11.64 6.68 7.90
N SER A 81 12.23 7.87 7.92
CA SER A 81 13.25 8.32 6.97
C SER A 81 14.41 7.31 6.94
N LEU A 82 14.84 6.95 5.73
CA LEU A 82 16.00 6.08 5.53
C LEU A 82 17.27 6.73 6.07
N THR A 83 18.06 5.97 6.82
CA THR A 83 19.47 6.30 7.03
C THR A 83 20.28 5.92 5.79
N ASP A 84 21.48 6.49 5.64
CA ASP A 84 22.37 6.17 4.54
C ASP A 84 22.73 4.66 4.53
N GLU A 85 22.95 4.07 5.70
CA GLU A 85 23.22 2.62 5.85
C GLU A 85 22.05 1.76 5.36
N GLN A 86 20.80 2.12 5.71
CA GLN A 86 19.61 1.40 5.25
C GLN A 86 19.41 1.56 3.74
N LEU A 87 19.69 2.75 3.20
CA LEU A 87 19.61 2.99 1.77
C LEU A 87 20.62 2.12 1.02
N GLU A 88 21.87 2.06 1.49
CA GLU A 88 22.92 1.21 0.91
C GLU A 88 22.53 -0.28 0.95
N GLU A 89 21.98 -0.76 2.06
CA GLU A 89 21.52 -2.15 2.18
C GLU A 89 20.41 -2.47 1.16
N LEU A 90 19.41 -1.60 1.05
CA LEU A 90 18.30 -1.77 0.10
C LEU A 90 18.81 -1.69 -1.35
N MET A 91 19.71 -0.77 -1.65
CA MET A 91 20.34 -0.66 -2.97
C MET A 91 21.17 -1.88 -3.32
N ALA A 92 21.93 -2.45 -2.37
CA ALA A 92 22.68 -3.68 -2.57
C ALA A 92 21.75 -4.85 -2.95
N SER A 93 20.61 -4.98 -2.25
CA SER A 93 19.63 -6.01 -2.56
C SER A 93 19.02 -5.89 -3.96
N LEU A 94 18.89 -4.67 -4.50
CA LEU A 94 18.42 -4.44 -5.88
C LEU A 94 19.42 -4.86 -6.96
N MET A 95 20.70 -4.97 -6.60
CA MET A 95 21.78 -5.36 -7.51
C MET A 95 22.01 -6.87 -7.55
N GLU A 96 21.25 -7.65 -6.76
CA GLU A 96 21.32 -9.11 -6.80
C GLU A 96 20.90 -9.65 -8.19
N GLU A 97 21.60 -10.69 -8.67
CA GLU A 97 21.43 -11.21 -10.03
C GLU A 97 20.02 -11.76 -10.31
N ASN A 98 19.35 -12.26 -9.28
CA ASN A 98 17.99 -12.80 -9.37
C ASN A 98 16.89 -11.72 -9.37
N VAL A 99 17.23 -10.44 -9.18
CA VAL A 99 16.27 -9.34 -9.11
C VAL A 99 15.90 -8.86 -10.51
N ASN A 100 14.61 -8.60 -10.70
CA ASN A 100 14.08 -7.88 -11.85
C ASN A 100 14.05 -6.37 -11.51
N GLN A 101 15.10 -5.66 -11.92
CA GLN A 101 15.25 -4.23 -11.64
C GLN A 101 14.19 -3.36 -12.32
N GLU A 102 13.64 -3.78 -13.46
CA GLU A 102 12.59 -3.02 -14.17
C GLU A 102 11.27 -2.98 -13.37
N LYS A 103 11.02 -4.03 -12.59
CA LYS A 103 9.81 -4.15 -11.75
C LYS A 103 10.03 -3.84 -10.28
N SER A 104 11.29 -3.59 -9.91
CA SER A 104 11.67 -3.24 -8.54
C SER A 104 11.84 -1.73 -8.42
N TYR A 105 11.47 -1.16 -7.28
CA TYR A 105 11.58 0.26 -7.04
C TYR A 105 11.74 0.58 -5.56
N LEU A 106 12.40 1.70 -5.29
CA LEU A 106 12.53 2.28 -3.97
C LEU A 106 12.06 3.72 -4.02
N MET A 107 11.08 4.05 -3.18
CA MET A 107 10.51 5.38 -3.10
C MET A 107 10.42 5.82 -1.65
N SER A 108 10.85 7.04 -1.36
CA SER A 108 10.65 7.67 -0.06
C SER A 108 9.48 8.66 -0.13
N PHE A 109 8.85 8.89 1.02
CA PHE A 109 7.80 9.88 1.19
C PHE A 109 8.10 10.71 2.44
N LYS A 110 8.34 12.01 2.26
CA LYS A 110 8.67 12.93 3.35
C LYS A 110 8.04 14.29 3.08
N ASN A 111 7.40 14.86 4.10
CA ASN A 111 6.77 16.18 4.03
C ASN A 111 5.80 16.37 2.84
N GLY A 112 5.10 15.31 2.43
CA GLY A 112 4.16 15.35 1.30
C GLY A 112 4.80 15.14 -0.08
N GLU A 113 6.13 15.02 -0.15
CA GLU A 113 6.88 14.83 -1.39
C GLU A 113 7.33 13.37 -1.54
N PHE A 114 7.22 12.86 -2.76
CA PHE A 114 7.71 11.54 -3.14
C PHE A 114 9.05 11.69 -3.87
N THR A 115 10.06 10.95 -3.42
CA THR A 115 11.35 10.87 -4.11
C THR A 115 11.59 9.44 -4.53
N ILE A 116 11.76 9.23 -5.84
CA ILE A 116 12.16 7.94 -6.40
C ILE A 116 13.68 7.84 -6.22
N LEU A 117 14.11 6.88 -5.38
CA LEU A 117 15.52 6.62 -5.12
C LEU A 117 16.06 5.56 -6.10
N PHE A 118 15.20 4.64 -6.55
CA PHE A 118 15.54 3.62 -7.54
C PHE A 118 14.31 3.13 -8.31
N GLY A 119 14.51 2.73 -9.56
CA GLY A 119 13.53 2.01 -10.38
C GLY A 119 12.39 2.90 -10.89
N ASN A 120 11.35 2.25 -11.43
CA ASN A 120 10.19 2.91 -11.99
C ASN A 120 8.92 2.43 -11.27
N PRO A 121 8.36 3.21 -10.33
CA PRO A 121 7.10 2.86 -9.71
C PRO A 121 5.96 2.84 -10.73
N PRO A 122 4.86 2.09 -10.47
CA PRO A 122 3.70 2.04 -11.36
C PRO A 122 3.12 3.43 -11.65
N GLU A 123 2.70 3.69 -12.89
CA GLU A 123 2.18 5.00 -13.32
C GLU A 123 1.05 5.56 -12.44
N HIS A 124 0.17 4.68 -11.94
CA HIS A 124 -0.95 5.09 -11.10
C HIS A 124 -0.53 5.68 -9.75
N PHE A 125 0.73 5.49 -9.32
CA PHE A 125 1.27 6.10 -8.11
C PHE A 125 1.34 7.63 -8.22
N HIS A 126 1.43 8.14 -9.46
CA HIS A 126 1.44 9.57 -9.77
C HIS A 126 0.05 10.20 -9.91
N LEU A 127 -1.02 9.41 -9.81
CA LEU A 127 -2.40 9.92 -9.83
C LEU A 127 -2.86 10.35 -8.43
N SER A 128 -3.62 11.44 -8.34
CA SER A 128 -4.47 11.70 -7.18
C SER A 128 -5.55 10.62 -7.05
N PHE A 129 -6.14 10.46 -5.87
CA PHE A 129 -7.21 9.48 -5.69
C PHE A 129 -8.43 9.76 -6.61
N GLU A 130 -8.75 11.02 -6.88
CA GLU A 130 -9.86 11.37 -7.79
C GLU A 130 -9.57 10.99 -9.24
N GLU A 131 -8.34 11.20 -9.71
CA GLU A 131 -7.92 10.75 -11.05
C GLU A 131 -7.92 9.23 -11.14
N TYR A 132 -7.43 8.56 -10.10
CA TYR A 132 -7.49 7.10 -9.99
C TYR A 132 -8.94 6.58 -10.05
N ARG A 133 -9.84 7.19 -9.27
CA ARG A 133 -11.26 6.85 -9.25
C ARG A 133 -11.89 7.00 -10.64
N LYS A 134 -11.65 8.12 -11.32
CA LYS A 134 -12.11 8.34 -12.70
C LYS A 134 -11.57 7.28 -13.67
N LYS A 135 -10.28 6.93 -13.57
CA LYS A 135 -9.65 5.87 -14.36
C LYS A 135 -10.34 4.52 -14.14
N MET A 136 -10.62 4.17 -12.88
CA MET A 136 -11.26 2.89 -12.55
C MET A 136 -12.72 2.83 -13.00
N ILE A 137 -13.48 3.93 -12.86
CA ILE A 137 -14.86 4.02 -13.37
C ILE A 137 -14.89 3.91 -14.90
N ALA A 138 -13.95 4.56 -15.60
CA ALA A 138 -13.86 4.46 -17.05
C ALA A 138 -13.53 3.03 -17.52
N LYS A 139 -12.74 2.28 -16.74
CA LYS A 139 -12.29 0.92 -17.09
C LYS A 139 -13.33 -0.16 -16.73
N TYR A 140 -13.98 -0.06 -15.58
CA TYR A 140 -14.84 -1.11 -15.03
C TYR A 140 -16.32 -0.72 -14.90
N GLY A 141 -16.67 0.54 -15.22
CA GLY A 141 -18.01 1.09 -15.02
C GLY A 141 -18.19 1.71 -13.62
N ALA A 142 -19.28 2.45 -13.47
CA ALA A 142 -19.68 2.97 -12.16
C ALA A 142 -20.25 1.82 -11.31
N HIS A 143 -19.78 1.70 -10.08
CA HIS A 143 -20.38 0.80 -9.11
C HIS A 143 -21.60 1.43 -8.45
N GLU A 144 -22.54 0.58 -8.02
CA GLU A 144 -23.73 1.00 -7.27
C GLU A 144 -23.37 1.74 -5.96
N TYR A 145 -22.19 1.46 -5.40
CA TYR A 145 -21.67 2.10 -4.20
C TYR A 145 -20.52 3.05 -4.53
N ASP A 146 -20.73 4.34 -4.29
CA ASP A 146 -19.77 5.40 -4.61
C ASP A 146 -18.41 5.27 -3.89
N PHE A 147 -18.39 4.60 -2.73
CA PHE A 147 -17.19 4.42 -1.91
C PHE A 147 -16.34 3.21 -2.34
N MET A 148 -16.86 2.31 -3.16
CA MET A 148 -16.17 1.08 -3.57
C MET A 148 -15.46 1.30 -4.92
N VAL A 149 -14.26 1.86 -4.87
CA VAL A 149 -13.43 2.01 -6.07
C VAL A 149 -12.68 0.71 -6.35
N PRO A 150 -12.73 0.14 -7.56
CA PRO A 150 -11.96 -1.05 -7.92
C PRO A 150 -10.45 -0.87 -7.70
N ILE A 151 -9.77 -1.95 -7.31
CA ILE A 151 -8.31 -1.97 -7.17
C ILE A 151 -7.67 -2.39 -8.49
N GLU A 152 -6.75 -1.58 -8.99
CA GLU A 152 -5.82 -1.93 -10.06
C GLU A 152 -4.79 -2.93 -9.54
N ARG A 153 -4.75 -4.14 -10.13
CA ARG A 153 -3.79 -5.20 -9.82
C ARG A 153 -2.52 -5.06 -10.63
#